data_AF-A0A835SHM7-F1
#
_entry.id   AF-A0A835SHM7-F1
#
_cell.length_a   1.000
_cell.length_b   1.000
_cell.length_c   1.000
_cell.angle_alpha   90.00
_cell.angle_beta   90.00
_cell.angle_gamma   90.00
#
_symmetry.space_group_name_H-M   'P 1'
#
loop_
_entity.id
_entity.type
_entity.pdbx_description
1 polymer ?
#
loop_
_entity_poly.entity_id
_entity_poly.type
_entity_poly.pdbx_seq_one_letter_code
_entity_poly.pdbx_strand_id
1 'polypeptide(L)'
;MNCYCALHGYGYHLEYMNPLPQRHLFQGRLQYFFKYLPSYQWVLMIDADVVPLNYFQSLADLLDDSYDVIVTDRDNGEVQSSYFVRSSPAGEGFVRQQLALSDTKAHANYDNGDLLQVGLSAT
;
A
#
# COMPACT_ATOMS: atom_id res chain seq x y z
N MET A 1 7.46 11.91 -8.18
CA MET A 1 7.39 11.51 -6.75
C MET A 1 8.50 12.12 -5.91
N ASN A 2 9.79 11.89 -6.19
CA ASN A 2 10.91 12.39 -5.36
C ASN A 2 10.81 13.89 -4.96
N CYS A 3 10.61 14.80 -5.92
CA CYS A 3 10.48 16.23 -5.61
C CYS A 3 9.31 16.56 -4.68
N TYR A 4 8.20 15.85 -4.81
CA TYR A 4 7.02 16.02 -3.94
C TYR A 4 7.34 15.57 -2.51
N CYS A 5 7.96 14.40 -2.34
CA CYS A 5 8.40 13.95 -1.02
C CYS A 5 9.42 14.90 -0.39
N ALA A 6 10.38 15.42 -1.17
CA ALA A 6 11.36 16.38 -0.69
C ALA A 6 10.71 17.71 -0.25
N LEU A 7 9.69 18.19 -0.97
CA LEU A 7 8.95 19.40 -0.62
C LEU A 7 8.22 19.28 0.73
N HIS A 8 7.67 18.10 1.02
CA HIS A 8 6.87 17.86 2.22
C HIS A 8 7.63 17.17 3.36
N GLY A 9 8.92 16.89 3.18
CA GLY A 9 9.74 16.21 4.19
C GLY A 9 9.42 14.72 4.37
N TYR A 10 8.86 14.06 3.36
CA TYR A 10 8.57 12.62 3.41
C TYR A 10 9.79 11.79 3.00
N GLY A 11 9.92 10.59 3.58
CA GLY A 11 10.81 9.57 3.06
C GLY A 11 10.35 9.08 1.69
N TYR A 12 11.25 9.04 0.71
CA TYR A 12 11.00 8.46 -0.61
C TYR A 12 11.91 7.25 -0.84
N HIS A 13 11.30 6.10 -1.07
CA HIS A 13 12.01 4.84 -1.31
C HIS A 13 11.62 4.28 -2.67
N LEU A 14 12.61 4.07 -3.53
CA LEU A 14 12.42 3.43 -4.83
C LEU A 14 13.12 2.07 -4.81
N GLU A 15 12.33 1.03 -5.01
CA GLU A 15 12.78 -0.36 -4.97
C GLU A 15 12.92 -0.90 -6.39
N TYR A 16 14.09 -1.46 -6.69
CA TYR A 16 14.42 -1.98 -8.02
C TYR A 16 14.39 -3.50 -8.11
N MET A 17 14.16 -4.18 -6.99
CA MET A 17 14.17 -5.63 -6.90
C MET A 17 12.80 -6.15 -6.46
N ASN A 18 12.49 -7.40 -6.79
CA ASN A 18 11.38 -8.11 -6.16
C ASN A 18 11.93 -8.83 -4.91
N PRO A 19 11.49 -8.49 -3.69
CA PRO A 19 12.01 -9.09 -2.47
C PRO A 19 11.55 -10.55 -2.29
N LEU A 20 10.52 -10.98 -3.03
CA LEU A 20 10.06 -12.37 -3.10
C LEU A 20 9.96 -12.80 -4.57
N PRO A 21 11.09 -13.08 -5.25
CA PRO A 21 11.11 -13.40 -6.68
C PRO A 21 10.35 -14.68 -7.04
N GLN A 22 10.08 -15.55 -6.05
CA GLN A 22 9.25 -16.74 -6.20
C GLN A 22 7.74 -16.44 -6.24
N ARG A 23 7.32 -15.20 -6.02
CA ARG A 23 5.93 -14.73 -6.10
C ARG A 23 5.76 -13.72 -7.23
N HIS A 24 4.52 -13.49 -7.66
CA HIS A 24 4.22 -12.43 -8.63
C HIS A 24 4.63 -11.06 -8.06
N LEU A 25 5.11 -10.14 -8.90
CA LEU A 25 5.68 -8.86 -8.45
C LEU A 25 4.71 -8.02 -7.60
N PHE A 26 3.41 -8.06 -7.94
CA PHE A 26 2.35 -7.35 -7.21
C PHE A 26 2.14 -7.87 -5.78
N GLN A 27 2.52 -9.12 -5.53
CA GLN A 27 2.42 -9.75 -4.22
C GLN A 27 3.75 -9.62 -3.46
N GLY A 28 4.87 -9.82 -4.16
CA GLY A 28 6.20 -9.72 -3.59
C GLY A 28 6.47 -8.34 -3.00
N ARG A 29 6.00 -7.27 -3.66
CA ARG A 29 6.16 -5.89 -3.18
C ARG A 29 5.57 -5.64 -1.79
N LEU A 30 4.58 -6.41 -1.35
CA LEU A 30 3.97 -6.25 -0.01
C LEU A 30 4.99 -6.43 1.12
N GLN A 31 6.09 -7.14 0.88
CA GLN A 31 7.20 -7.23 1.85
C GLN A 31 7.82 -5.89 2.20
N TYR A 32 7.72 -4.89 1.32
CA TYR A 32 8.26 -3.57 1.59
C TYR A 32 7.52 -2.84 2.72
N PHE A 33 6.26 -3.17 2.99
CA PHE A 33 5.60 -2.67 4.20
C PHE A 33 6.34 -3.13 5.46
N PHE A 34 6.74 -4.40 5.58
CA PHE A 34 7.47 -4.89 6.75
C PHE A 34 8.88 -4.29 6.87
N LYS A 35 9.49 -3.91 5.74
CA LYS A 35 10.77 -3.18 5.74
C LYS A 35 10.61 -1.76 6.31
N TYR A 36 9.52 -1.06 5.96
CA TYR A 36 9.40 0.38 6.21
C TYR A 36 8.51 0.75 7.39
N LEU A 37 7.45 0.00 7.69
CA LEU A 37 6.55 0.27 8.82
C LEU A 37 7.29 0.51 10.15
N PRO A 38 8.36 -0.24 10.52
CA PRO A 38 9.07 0.02 11.77
C PRO A 38 9.74 1.40 11.88
N SER A 39 9.89 2.12 10.76
CA SER A 39 10.57 3.43 10.70
C SER A 39 9.64 4.60 10.40
N TYR A 40 8.36 4.35 10.08
CA TYR A 40 7.41 5.38 9.65
C TYR A 40 6.05 5.16 10.32
N GLN A 41 5.39 6.25 10.73
CA GLN A 41 4.02 6.16 11.27
C GLN A 41 3.03 5.65 10.21
N TRP A 42 3.21 6.08 8.97
CA TRP A 42 2.39 5.71 7.82
C TRP A 42 3.30 5.40 6.64
N VAL A 43 3.00 4.32 5.92
CA VAL A 43 3.67 3.94 4.68
C VAL A 43 2.63 3.96 3.56
N LEU A 44 2.89 4.77 2.54
CA LEU A 44 2.15 4.72 1.27
C LEU A 44 2.90 3.83 0.30
N MET A 45 2.24 2.77 -0.18
CA MET A 45 2.69 2.05 -1.36
C MET A 45 1.99 2.66 -2.57
N ILE A 46 2.74 2.94 -3.63
CA ILE A 46 2.23 3.63 -4.81
C ILE A 46 2.89 3.07 -6.07
N ASP A 47 2.12 2.98 -7.15
CA ASP A 47 2.60 2.47 -8.42
C ASP A 47 3.53 3.48 -9.13
N ALA A 48 4.42 2.96 -9.97
CA ALA A 48 5.44 3.77 -10.64
C ALA A 48 4.85 4.74 -11.69
N ASP A 49 3.64 4.46 -12.18
CA ASP A 49 2.88 5.27 -13.13
C ASP A 49 1.94 6.28 -12.46
N VAL A 50 1.97 6.41 -11.13
CA VAL A 50 1.20 7.40 -10.39
C VAL A 50 2.03 8.65 -10.11
N VAL A 51 1.45 9.81 -10.40
CA VAL A 51 2.09 11.12 -10.21
C VAL A 51 1.21 12.06 -9.39
N PRO A 52 1.80 12.85 -8.45
CA PRO A 52 1.05 13.88 -7.75
C PRO A 52 0.68 15.00 -8.73
N LEU A 53 -0.61 15.37 -8.75
CA LEU A 53 -1.11 16.47 -9.57
C LEU A 53 -1.15 17.79 -8.80
N ASN A 54 -1.44 17.74 -7.50
CA ASN A 54 -1.37 18.88 -6.60
C ASN A 54 -0.13 18.75 -5.71
N TYR A 55 0.92 19.50 -6.02
CA TYR A 55 2.17 19.46 -5.26
C TYR A 55 2.08 20.17 -3.91
N PHE A 56 1.05 20.98 -3.66
CA PHE A 56 0.94 21.78 -2.44
C PHE A 56 0.04 21.14 -1.38
N GLN A 57 -0.79 20.16 -1.76
CA GLN A 57 -1.53 19.36 -0.79
C GLN A 57 -0.57 18.41 -0.07
N SER A 58 -0.57 18.44 1.26
CA SER A 58 0.16 17.47 2.08
C SER A 58 -0.60 16.15 2.13
N LEU A 59 0.09 15.01 2.03
CA LEU A 59 -0.52 13.70 2.30
C LEU A 59 -1.02 13.60 3.74
N ALA A 60 -0.40 14.33 4.67
CA ALA A 60 -0.81 14.33 6.08
C ALA A 60 -2.24 14.84 6.27
N ASP A 61 -2.73 15.71 5.37
CA ASP A 61 -4.11 16.20 5.39
C ASP A 61 -5.14 15.13 4.97
N LEU A 62 -4.67 14.03 4.37
CA LEU A 62 -5.48 12.90 3.94
C LEU A 62 -5.47 11.74 4.93
N LEU A 63 -4.62 11.80 5.96
CA LEU A 63 -4.46 10.75 6.96
C LEU A 63 -5.46 10.93 8.10
N ASP A 64 -5.99 9.81 8.58
CA ASP A 64 -6.88 9.76 9.73
C ASP A 64 -6.44 8.63 10.67
N ASP A 65 -5.94 9.02 11.84
CA ASP A 65 -5.41 8.14 12.87
C ASP A 65 -6.51 7.31 13.59
N SER A 66 -7.79 7.44 13.22
CA SER A 66 -8.82 6.48 13.63
C SER A 66 -8.81 5.19 12.82
N TYR A 67 -8.05 5.14 11.72
CA TYR A 67 -7.88 3.97 10.86
C TYR A 67 -6.44 3.45 10.89
N ASP A 68 -6.30 2.17 10.56
CA ASP A 68 -5.00 1.50 10.40
C ASP A 68 -4.60 1.32 8.93
N VAL A 69 -5.58 1.39 8.02
CA VAL A 69 -5.41 1.25 6.57
C VAL A 69 -6.36 2.23 5.89
N ILE A 70 -5.87 3.00 4.93
CA ILE A 70 -6.67 3.93 4.13
C ILE A 70 -6.49 3.57 2.67
N VAL A 71 -7.57 3.15 2.03
CA VAL A 71 -7.60 2.74 0.62
C VAL A 71 -8.42 3.72 -0.22
N THR A 72 -8.18 3.73 -1.53
CA THR A 72 -8.96 4.52 -2.48
C THR A 72 -9.95 3.61 -3.22
N ASP A 73 -11.24 3.90 -3.11
CA ASP A 73 -12.31 3.28 -3.90
C ASP A 73 -12.34 3.90 -5.31
N ARG A 74 -12.52 3.08 -6.35
CA ARG A 74 -12.55 3.52 -7.76
C ARG A 74 -13.97 3.73 -8.31
N ASP A 75 -14.99 3.71 -7.45
CA ASP A 75 -16.42 3.86 -7.73
C ASP A 75 -16.94 2.88 -8.81
N ASN A 76 -16.31 1.70 -8.87
CA ASN A 76 -16.63 0.63 -9.81
C ASN A 76 -16.59 -0.76 -9.13
N GLY A 77 -16.55 -0.80 -7.80
CA GLY A 77 -16.37 -2.03 -7.01
C GLY A 77 -14.92 -2.52 -6.91
N GLU A 78 -13.95 -1.70 -7.33
CA GLU A 78 -12.52 -1.97 -7.21
C GLU A 78 -11.84 -1.02 -6.23
N VAL A 79 -10.89 -1.54 -5.46
CA VAL A 79 -10.01 -0.76 -4.60
C VAL A 79 -8.65 -0.62 -5.28
N GLN A 80 -8.07 0.58 -5.28
CA GLN A 80 -6.77 0.83 -5.87
C GLN A 80 -5.63 0.23 -5.02
N SER A 81 -4.65 -0.39 -5.68
CA SER A 81 -3.46 -0.98 -5.02
C SER A 81 -2.47 0.04 -4.44
N SER A 82 -2.76 1.34 -4.57
CA SER A 82 -2.04 2.43 -3.92
C SER A 82 -2.79 2.87 -2.65
N TYR A 83 -2.25 2.54 -1.48
CA TYR A 83 -2.92 2.75 -0.19
C TYR A 83 -1.94 2.98 0.95
N PHE A 84 -2.45 3.57 2.02
CA PHE A 84 -1.70 3.82 3.25
C PHE A 84 -1.89 2.69 4.24
N VAL A 85 -0.80 2.31 4.91
CA VAL A 85 -0.82 1.42 6.08
C VAL A 85 -0.13 2.12 7.24
N ARG A 86 -0.77 2.11 8.40
CA ARG A 86 -0.21 2.65 9.63
C ARG A 86 0.72 1.63 10.28
N SER A 87 1.78 2.11 10.92
CA SER A 87 2.60 1.30 11.84
C SER A 87 1.82 1.04 13.13
N SER A 88 0.89 0.09 13.05
CA SER A 88 0.11 -0.43 14.17
C SER A 88 -0.01 -1.96 14.07
N PRO A 89 -0.35 -2.66 15.17
CA PRO A 89 -0.58 -4.10 15.12
C PRO A 89 -1.65 -4.51 14.10
N ALA A 90 -2.70 -3.70 13.93
CA ALA A 90 -3.77 -3.96 12.97
C ALA A 90 -3.33 -3.70 11.52
N GLY A 91 -2.58 -2.62 11.26
CA GLY A 91 -2.03 -2.34 9.93
C GLY A 91 -1.02 -3.40 9.49
N GLU A 92 -0.16 -3.85 10.40
CA GLU A 92 0.74 -4.98 10.13
C GLU A 92 -0.04 -6.28 9.91
N GLY A 93 -1.06 -6.55 10.73
CA GLY A 93 -1.95 -7.71 10.59
C GLY A 93 -2.64 -7.75 9.22
N PHE A 94 -3.11 -6.60 8.73
CA PHE A 94 -3.71 -6.46 7.42
C PHE A 94 -2.75 -6.88 6.30
N VAL A 95 -1.52 -6.35 6.29
CA VAL A 95 -0.52 -6.69 5.26
C VAL A 95 -0.17 -8.18 5.32
N ARG A 96 -0.08 -8.77 6.52
CA ARG A 96 0.17 -10.22 6.68
C ARG A 96 -0.96 -11.04 6.09
N GLN A 97 -2.21 -10.65 6.34
CA GLN A 97 -3.38 -11.34 5.78
C GLN A 97 -3.41 -11.23 4.26
N GLN A 98 -3.15 -10.04 3.71
CA GLN A 98 -3.08 -9.84 2.26
C GLN A 98 -2.01 -10.73 1.62
N LEU A 99 -0.79 -10.71 2.17
CA LEU A 99 0.32 -11.51 1.67
C LEU A 99 0.05 -13.03 1.75
N ALA A 100 -0.70 -13.48 2.77
CA ALA A 100 -1.08 -14.89 2.91
C ALA A 100 -2.15 -15.31 1.89
N LEU A 101 -3.11 -14.44 1.59
CA LEU A 101 -4.17 -14.70 0.60
C LEU A 101 -3.62 -14.72 -0.83
N SER A 102 -2.64 -13.86 -1.11
CA SER A 102 -1.91 -13.79 -2.37
C SER A 102 -1.31 -15.12 -2.83
N ASP A 103 -1.00 -16.05 -1.91
CA ASP A 103 -0.41 -17.34 -2.25
C ASP A 103 -1.44 -18.38 -2.73
N THR A 104 -2.74 -18.08 -2.70
CA THR A 104 -3.76 -19.12 -2.74
C THR A 104 -4.44 -19.35 -4.09
N LYS A 105 -4.46 -18.40 -5.05
CA LYS A 105 -5.07 -18.59 -6.40
C LYS A 105 -4.43 -17.72 -7.49
N ALA A 106 -4.65 -18.10 -8.76
CA ALA A 106 -4.44 -17.21 -9.90
C ALA A 106 -5.59 -16.19 -9.94
N HIS A 107 -5.32 -14.95 -9.55
CA HIS A 107 -6.32 -13.89 -9.55
C HIS A 107 -6.26 -13.11 -10.87
N ALA A 108 -7.39 -12.97 -11.55
CA ALA A 108 -7.55 -11.86 -12.48
C ALA A 108 -7.40 -10.58 -11.64
N ASN A 109 -6.55 -9.65 -12.07
CA ASN A 109 -6.23 -8.43 -11.32
C ASN A 109 -5.42 -8.70 -10.03
N TYR A 110 -4.22 -9.27 -10.22
CA TYR A 110 -3.26 -9.69 -9.18
C TYR A 110 -2.89 -8.63 -8.12
N ASP A 111 -3.20 -7.35 -8.36
CA ASP A 111 -2.91 -6.21 -7.50
C ASP A 111 -4.10 -5.84 -6.59
N ASN A 112 -5.32 -5.80 -7.14
CA ASN A 112 -6.51 -5.28 -6.45
C ASN A 112 -7.44 -6.39 -5.92
N GLY A 113 -7.41 -7.58 -6.53
CA GLY A 113 -8.28 -8.71 -6.17
C GLY A 113 -8.04 -9.22 -4.74
N ASP A 114 -6.77 -9.35 -4.35
CA ASP A 114 -6.39 -9.78 -3.00
C ASP A 114 -6.76 -8.71 -1.97
N LEU A 115 -6.60 -7.44 -2.32
CA LEU A 115 -6.94 -6.30 -1.47
C LEU A 115 -8.45 -6.23 -1.18
N LEU A 116 -9.27 -6.42 -2.21
CA LEU A 116 -10.73 -6.54 -2.08
C LEU A 116 -11.12 -7.69 -1.15
N GLN A 117 -10.45 -8.84 -1.25
CA GLN A 117 -10.76 -10.00 -0.42
C GLN A 117 -10.44 -9.77 1.06
N VAL A 118 -9.36 -9.04 1.38
CA VAL A 118 -9.05 -8.63 2.76
C VAL A 118 -10.10 -7.66 3.28
N GLY A 119 -10.47 -6.64 2.51
CA GLY A 119 -11.49 -5.66 2.89
C GLY A 119 -12.84 -6.29 3.21
N LEU A 120 -13.27 -7.27 2.40
CA LEU A 120 -14.52 -8.03 2.61
C LEU A 120 -14.46 -9.00 3.81
N SER A 121 -13.27 -9.37 4.29
CA SER A 121 -13.09 -10.27 5.42
C SER A 121 -13.00 -9.53 6.77
N ALA A 122 -12.88 -8.19 6.74
CA ALA A 122 -12.74 -7.34 7.92
C ALA A 122 -14.08 -6.75 8.42
N THR A 123 -15.19 -7.05 7.73
CA THR A 123 -16.58 -6.74 8.12
C THR A 123 -17.26 -7.94 8.78
#